data_AF-X0W0H5-F1
#
_entry.id   AF-X0W0H5-F1
#
_cell.length_a   1.000
_cell.length_b   1.000
_cell.length_c   1.000
_cell.angle_alpha   90.00
_cell.angle_beta   90.00
_cell.angle_gamma   90.00
#
_symmetry.space_group_name_H-M   'P 1'
#
loop_
_entity.id
_entity.type
_entity.pdbx_description
1 polymer ?
#
loop_
_entity_poly.entity_id
_entity_poly.type
_entity_poly.pdbx_seq_one_letter_code
_entity_poly.pdbx_strand_id
1 'polypeptide(L)'
;MNQKRYRADPKKEIEGMKALIQEAVSAGFYNIDIDASTLVDIDRESLEQQQEENCRVTAEMTKFIRSIEPEAVTVSVGGEIGEVGKQNSTVEDLRAFMSGYRAHTGLDIKGISKISVQTGTTHGGVVLPDGAIASVELDFDTLKALSKIAREEYGMGGAVQHGASTLPDEAFHLFPEVGTAEVHLATGFQNIIYDSPYFPPELMQTINRHLLQQYSDERKSGDTEEQFLYKTRKKAFGDFKKETWDIPSDNLKGIGDALEE
;
A
#
# COMPACT_ATOMS: atom_id res chain seq x y z
N MET A 1 -6.18 -5.62 6.12
CA MET A 1 -6.77 -6.31 7.29
C MET A 1 -6.24 -5.68 8.56
N ASN A 2 -7.08 -5.35 9.55
CA ASN A 2 -6.58 -4.81 10.82
C ASN A 2 -6.37 -5.93 11.86
N GLN A 3 -5.12 -6.26 12.19
CA GLN A 3 -4.77 -7.35 13.12
C GLN A 3 -5.48 -7.24 14.49
N LYS A 4 -5.58 -6.02 15.07
CA LYS A 4 -6.21 -5.83 16.39
C LYS A 4 -7.71 -6.11 16.35
N ARG A 5 -8.41 -5.62 15.31
CA ARG A 5 -9.85 -5.88 15.13
C ARG A 5 -10.11 -7.33 14.81
N TYR A 6 -9.28 -7.91 13.94
CA TYR A 6 -9.34 -9.32 13.58
C TYR A 6 -9.19 -10.23 14.80
N ARG A 7 -8.20 -10.00 15.66
CA ARG A 7 -8.02 -10.80 16.89
C ARG A 7 -9.18 -10.65 17.89
N ALA A 8 -9.87 -9.51 17.88
CA ALA A 8 -11.01 -9.28 18.76
C ALA A 8 -12.28 -9.99 18.27
N ASP A 9 -12.55 -9.96 16.96
CA ASP A 9 -13.70 -10.64 16.35
C ASP A 9 -13.40 -10.94 14.86
N PRO A 10 -12.82 -12.12 14.55
CA PRO A 10 -12.42 -12.48 13.20
C PRO A 10 -13.58 -12.45 12.22
N LYS A 11 -14.76 -12.93 12.67
CA LYS A 11 -15.95 -13.02 11.83
C LYS A 11 -16.44 -11.63 11.45
N LYS A 12 -16.53 -10.71 12.42
CA LYS A 12 -16.97 -9.34 12.15
C LYS A 12 -16.02 -8.60 11.23
N GLU A 13 -14.71 -8.76 11.41
CA GLU A 13 -13.72 -8.10 10.55
C GLU A 13 -13.75 -8.66 9.12
N ILE A 14 -13.90 -9.97 8.94
CA ILE A 14 -14.09 -10.62 7.64
C ILE A 14 -15.35 -10.11 6.93
N GLU A 15 -16.49 -10.06 7.63
CA GLU A 15 -17.74 -9.58 7.04
C GLU A 15 -17.67 -8.07 6.71
N GLY A 16 -16.98 -7.29 7.53
CA GLY A 16 -16.69 -5.89 7.23
C GLY A 16 -15.86 -5.73 5.95
N MET A 17 -14.85 -6.58 5.75
CA MET A 17 -14.03 -6.56 4.53
C MET A 17 -14.83 -6.99 3.30
N LYS A 18 -15.69 -8.02 3.41
CA LYS A 18 -16.62 -8.39 2.32
C LYS A 18 -17.56 -7.25 1.95
N ALA A 19 -18.10 -6.54 2.94
CA ALA A 19 -18.96 -5.39 2.68
C ALA A 19 -18.22 -4.28 1.91
N LEU A 20 -16.98 -3.95 2.30
CA LEU A 20 -16.15 -2.98 1.59
C LEU A 20 -15.80 -3.42 0.16
N ILE A 21 -15.47 -4.70 -0.02
CA ILE A 21 -15.22 -5.28 -1.36
C ILE A 21 -16.48 -5.18 -2.22
N GLN A 22 -17.65 -5.51 -1.68
CA GLN A 22 -18.92 -5.42 -2.39
C GLN A 22 -19.20 -3.97 -2.82
N GLU A 23 -19.00 -3.01 -1.92
CA GLU A 23 -19.16 -1.58 -2.23
C GLU A 23 -18.22 -1.14 -3.35
N ALA A 24 -16.93 -1.48 -3.26
CA ALA A 24 -15.93 -1.15 -4.27
C ALA A 24 -16.28 -1.74 -5.64
N VAL A 25 -16.61 -3.03 -5.72
CA VAL A 25 -17.00 -3.68 -6.97
C VAL A 25 -18.27 -3.06 -7.55
N SER A 26 -19.27 -2.75 -6.70
CA SER A 26 -20.51 -2.09 -7.14
C SER A 26 -20.29 -0.67 -7.65
N ALA A 27 -19.26 0.01 -7.15
CA ALA A 27 -18.84 1.34 -7.59
C ALA A 27 -17.91 1.33 -8.81
N GLY A 28 -17.59 0.15 -9.37
CA GLY A 28 -16.78 0.02 -10.58
C GLY A 28 -15.27 -0.10 -10.33
N PHE A 29 -14.84 -0.37 -9.10
CA PHE A 29 -13.44 -0.66 -8.79
C PHE A 29 -13.15 -2.15 -9.02
N TYR A 30 -12.33 -2.44 -10.03
CA TYR A 30 -12.01 -3.81 -10.47
C TYR A 30 -10.53 -4.18 -10.29
N ASN A 31 -9.76 -3.40 -9.56
CA ASN A 31 -8.41 -3.75 -9.10
C ASN A 31 -8.44 -3.73 -7.57
N ILE A 32 -8.48 -4.90 -6.95
CA ILE A 32 -8.70 -5.07 -5.50
C ILE A 32 -7.51 -5.78 -4.89
N ASP A 33 -6.78 -5.09 -4.02
CA ASP A 33 -5.63 -5.66 -3.32
C ASP A 33 -6.02 -6.06 -1.90
N ILE A 34 -5.86 -7.35 -1.60
CA ILE A 34 -6.14 -7.92 -0.28
C ILE A 34 -4.84 -7.93 0.52
N ASP A 35 -4.69 -6.94 1.37
CA ASP A 35 -3.64 -6.94 2.38
C ASP A 35 -4.12 -7.68 3.64
N ALA A 36 -3.73 -8.95 3.77
CA ALA A 36 -3.83 -9.71 5.02
C ALA A 36 -2.45 -10.00 5.64
N SER A 37 -1.40 -9.30 5.18
CA SER A 37 -0.02 -9.49 5.64
C SER A 37 0.17 -9.15 7.13
N THR A 38 -0.67 -8.28 7.69
CA THR A 38 -0.67 -7.96 9.13
C THR A 38 -1.07 -9.16 10.01
N LEU A 39 -1.62 -10.22 9.43
CA LEU A 39 -1.95 -11.47 10.12
C LEU A 39 -0.78 -12.46 10.14
N VAL A 40 0.34 -12.17 9.46
CA VAL A 40 1.53 -13.02 9.49
C VAL A 40 2.09 -13.08 10.91
N ASP A 41 2.27 -14.30 11.42
CA ASP A 41 2.71 -14.57 12.78
C ASP A 41 4.17 -15.05 12.79
N ILE A 42 5.12 -14.12 12.76
CA ILE A 42 6.57 -14.41 12.62
C ILE A 42 7.15 -15.28 13.75
N ASP A 43 6.44 -15.44 14.86
CA ASP A 43 6.89 -16.23 16.02
C ASP A 43 6.63 -17.73 15.83
N ARG A 44 5.98 -18.14 14.73
CA ARG A 44 5.75 -19.55 14.38
C ARG A 44 6.99 -20.20 13.75
N GLU A 45 7.10 -21.52 13.92
CA GLU A 45 8.30 -22.29 13.58
C GLU A 45 8.57 -22.39 12.07
N SER A 46 7.52 -22.54 11.26
CA SER A 46 7.63 -22.70 9.80
C SER A 46 6.92 -21.57 9.05
N LEU A 47 7.41 -21.22 7.86
CA LEU A 47 6.81 -20.16 7.03
C LEU A 47 5.35 -20.44 6.69
N GLU A 48 4.96 -21.70 6.53
CA GLU A 48 3.57 -22.11 6.30
C GLU A 48 2.68 -21.75 7.50
N GLN A 49 3.16 -21.98 8.72
CA GLN A 49 2.45 -21.60 9.94
C GLN A 49 2.40 -20.08 10.11
N GLN A 50 3.49 -19.38 9.77
CA GLN A 50 3.53 -17.91 9.82
C GLN A 50 2.50 -17.31 8.87
N GLN A 51 2.31 -17.90 7.69
CA GLN A 51 1.42 -17.41 6.63
C GLN A 51 -0.03 -17.92 6.73
N GLU A 52 -0.35 -18.83 7.65
CA GLU A 52 -1.63 -19.57 7.68
C GLU A 52 -2.86 -18.65 7.57
N GLU A 53 -2.94 -17.63 8.44
CA GLU A 53 -4.07 -16.70 8.45
C GLU A 53 -4.06 -15.77 7.23
N ASN A 54 -2.89 -15.31 6.79
CA ASN A 54 -2.77 -14.50 5.58
C ASN A 54 -3.30 -15.26 4.35
N CYS A 55 -2.90 -16.52 4.20
CA CYS A 55 -3.36 -17.41 3.13
C CYS A 55 -4.88 -17.61 3.18
N ARG A 56 -5.39 -17.99 4.35
CA ARG A 56 -6.79 -18.35 4.56
C ARG A 56 -7.72 -17.17 4.29
N VAL A 57 -7.40 -16.00 4.85
CA VAL A 57 -8.19 -14.77 4.67
C VAL A 57 -8.12 -14.28 3.23
N THR A 58 -6.93 -14.28 2.62
CA THR A 58 -6.78 -13.85 1.22
C THR A 58 -7.53 -14.78 0.25
N ALA A 59 -7.52 -16.09 0.52
CA ALA A 59 -8.31 -17.06 -0.24
C ALA A 59 -9.81 -16.86 -0.07
N GLU A 60 -10.28 -16.63 1.16
CA GLU A 60 -11.70 -16.36 1.44
C GLU A 60 -12.19 -15.12 0.71
N MET A 61 -11.42 -14.03 0.74
CA MET A 61 -11.73 -12.80 0.01
C MET A 61 -11.67 -13.00 -1.50
N THR A 62 -10.69 -13.75 -2.01
CA THR A 62 -10.62 -14.05 -3.44
C THR A 62 -11.89 -14.77 -3.91
N LYS A 63 -12.33 -15.81 -3.19
CA LYS A 63 -13.57 -16.53 -3.50
C LYS A 63 -14.79 -15.62 -3.45
N PHE A 64 -14.87 -14.74 -2.45
CA PHE A 64 -15.95 -13.78 -2.35
C PHE A 64 -15.96 -12.83 -3.55
N ILE A 65 -14.81 -12.26 -3.91
CA ILE A 65 -14.65 -11.42 -5.11
C ILE A 65 -15.16 -12.18 -6.33
N ARG A 66 -14.68 -13.42 -6.56
CA ARG A 66 -15.15 -14.28 -7.67
C ARG A 66 -16.66 -14.45 -7.71
N SER A 67 -17.32 -14.54 -6.55
CA SER A 67 -18.77 -14.76 -6.46
C SER A 67 -19.60 -13.51 -6.78
N ILE A 68 -18.99 -12.32 -6.77
CA ILE A 68 -19.67 -11.04 -7.00
C ILE A 68 -19.17 -10.31 -8.24
N GLU A 69 -18.27 -10.92 -9.02
CA GLU A 69 -17.74 -10.28 -10.23
C GLU A 69 -18.87 -9.97 -11.22
N PRO A 70 -18.88 -8.77 -11.82
CA PRO A 70 -19.83 -8.45 -12.88
C PRO A 70 -19.63 -9.36 -14.10
N GLU A 71 -20.70 -9.60 -14.84
CA GLU A 71 -20.64 -10.35 -16.10
C GLU A 71 -19.64 -9.68 -17.08
N ALA A 72 -18.83 -10.51 -17.74
CA ALA A 72 -17.78 -10.10 -18.69
C ALA A 72 -16.65 -9.22 -18.10
N VAL A 73 -16.59 -9.00 -16.79
CA VAL A 73 -15.50 -8.30 -16.10
C VAL A 73 -14.72 -9.28 -15.25
N THR A 74 -13.39 -9.31 -15.41
CA THR A 74 -12.51 -9.97 -14.45
C THR A 74 -11.92 -8.92 -13.53
N VAL A 75 -12.25 -8.98 -12.25
CA VAL A 75 -11.58 -8.21 -11.19
C VAL A 75 -10.15 -8.70 -11.06
N SER A 76 -9.18 -7.80 -11.14
CA SER A 76 -7.78 -8.06 -10.76
C SER A 76 -7.69 -8.15 -9.24
N VAL A 77 -7.02 -9.17 -8.73
CA VAL A 77 -6.87 -9.40 -7.28
C VAL A 77 -5.40 -9.45 -6.93
N GLY A 78 -4.93 -8.52 -6.12
CA GLY A 78 -3.62 -8.62 -5.49
C GLY A 78 -3.68 -9.31 -4.13
N GLY A 79 -2.60 -9.99 -3.77
CA GLY A 79 -2.31 -10.37 -2.38
C GLY A 79 -1.07 -9.64 -1.88
N GLU A 80 -0.73 -9.82 -0.61
CA GLU A 80 0.47 -9.22 -0.02
C GLU A 80 1.20 -10.22 0.89
N ILE A 81 2.54 -10.25 0.79
CA ILE A 81 3.43 -11.00 1.69
C ILE A 81 4.44 -10.06 2.34
N GLY A 82 4.92 -10.48 3.52
CA GLY A 82 5.85 -9.70 4.33
C GLY A 82 5.11 -8.63 5.14
N GLU A 83 5.50 -8.46 6.40
CA GLU A 83 5.02 -7.32 7.18
C GLU A 83 5.85 -6.09 6.83
N VAL A 84 5.19 -5.01 6.42
CA VAL A 84 5.88 -3.79 6.03
C VAL A 84 6.75 -3.25 7.18
N GLY A 85 8.03 -2.97 6.90
CA GLY A 85 8.97 -2.34 7.84
C GLY A 85 9.76 -3.28 8.75
N LYS A 86 9.72 -4.61 8.53
CA LYS A 86 10.55 -5.57 9.27
C LYS A 86 11.71 -6.09 8.44
N GLN A 87 11.46 -7.06 7.58
CA GLN A 87 12.46 -7.76 6.77
C GLN A 87 11.97 -7.87 5.34
N ASN A 88 12.91 -7.99 4.40
CA ASN A 88 12.57 -8.23 3.01
C ASN A 88 11.85 -9.57 2.87
N SER A 89 10.84 -9.60 2.01
CA SER A 89 10.17 -10.84 1.61
C SER A 89 11.16 -11.74 0.89
N THR A 90 11.00 -13.05 1.07
CA THR A 90 11.82 -14.07 0.42
C THR A 90 11.01 -14.89 -0.57
N VAL A 91 11.69 -15.60 -1.47
CA VAL A 91 11.03 -16.54 -2.39
C VAL A 91 10.31 -17.64 -1.61
N GLU A 92 10.87 -18.04 -0.47
CA GLU A 92 10.31 -19.02 0.44
C GLU A 92 9.01 -18.50 1.08
N ASP A 93 8.93 -17.22 1.45
CA ASP A 93 7.67 -16.59 1.90
C ASP A 93 6.59 -16.67 0.83
N LEU A 94 6.94 -16.34 -0.41
CA LEU A 94 6.01 -16.39 -1.54
C LEU A 94 5.51 -17.81 -1.79
N ARG A 95 6.40 -18.80 -1.76
CA ARG A 95 6.03 -20.22 -1.95
C ARG A 95 5.16 -20.74 -0.81
N ALA A 96 5.50 -20.42 0.44
CA ALA A 96 4.70 -20.79 1.60
C ALA A 96 3.29 -20.18 1.52
N PHE A 97 3.22 -18.88 1.21
CA PHE A 97 1.95 -18.19 1.00
C PHE A 97 1.14 -18.83 -0.14
N MET A 98 1.75 -19.04 -1.31
CA MET A 98 1.02 -19.57 -2.46
C MET A 98 0.58 -21.02 -2.28
N SER A 99 1.35 -21.83 -1.55
CA SER A 99 0.97 -23.19 -1.18
C SER A 99 -0.32 -23.19 -0.33
N GLY A 100 -0.34 -22.44 0.77
CA GLY A 100 -1.51 -22.32 1.63
C GLY A 100 -2.70 -21.65 0.93
N TYR A 101 -2.45 -20.55 0.21
CA TYR A 101 -3.46 -19.83 -0.54
C TYR A 101 -4.16 -20.72 -1.57
N ARG A 102 -3.41 -21.51 -2.36
CA ARG A 102 -3.97 -22.44 -3.37
C ARG A 102 -4.73 -23.60 -2.72
N ALA A 103 -4.24 -24.12 -1.59
CA ALA A 103 -4.95 -25.15 -0.83
C ALA A 103 -6.33 -24.64 -0.35
N HIS A 104 -6.42 -23.37 0.05
CA HIS A 104 -7.68 -22.76 0.47
C HIS A 104 -8.57 -22.31 -0.70
N THR A 105 -8.00 -21.78 -1.78
CA THR A 105 -8.80 -21.32 -2.95
C THR A 105 -9.34 -22.48 -3.78
N GLY A 106 -8.55 -23.53 -3.98
CA GLY A 106 -8.82 -24.58 -4.96
C GLY A 106 -8.34 -24.19 -6.37
N LEU A 107 -7.98 -25.19 -7.17
CA LEU A 107 -7.35 -24.97 -8.48
C LEU A 107 -8.31 -24.46 -9.56
N ASP A 108 -9.62 -24.66 -9.39
CA ASP A 108 -10.64 -24.25 -10.35
C ASP A 108 -11.05 -22.77 -10.21
N ILE A 109 -10.55 -22.11 -9.17
CA ILE A 109 -10.82 -20.70 -8.89
C ILE A 109 -9.67 -19.85 -9.42
N LYS A 110 -10.00 -18.83 -10.23
CA LYS A 110 -9.02 -17.84 -10.67
C LYS A 110 -8.49 -17.09 -9.44
N GLY A 111 -7.19 -17.24 -9.16
CA GLY A 111 -6.51 -16.67 -8.00
C GLY A 111 -5.99 -15.25 -8.23
N ILE A 112 -5.09 -14.82 -7.35
CA ILE A 112 -4.42 -13.51 -7.45
C ILE A 112 -3.62 -13.35 -8.74
N SER A 113 -3.62 -12.14 -9.28
CA SER A 113 -2.92 -11.74 -10.52
C SER A 113 -1.58 -11.07 -10.24
N LYS A 114 -1.33 -10.60 -9.03
CA LYS A 114 -0.13 -9.85 -8.61
C LYS A 114 0.08 -10.00 -7.10
N ILE A 115 1.30 -9.74 -6.62
CA ILE A 115 1.64 -9.89 -5.20
C ILE A 115 2.50 -8.72 -4.71
N SER A 116 2.04 -8.01 -3.68
CA SER A 116 2.84 -6.99 -2.99
C SER A 116 3.88 -7.65 -2.09
N VAL A 117 5.10 -7.07 -2.08
CA VAL A 117 6.27 -7.61 -1.38
C VAL A 117 7.00 -6.51 -0.63
N GLN A 118 7.74 -6.89 0.41
CA GLN A 118 8.62 -5.98 1.14
C GLN A 118 10.07 -6.11 0.64
N THR A 119 10.69 -4.98 0.34
CA THR A 119 11.99 -4.82 -0.34
C THR A 119 12.86 -3.74 0.34
N GLY A 120 12.62 -3.50 1.63
CA GLY A 120 13.38 -2.57 2.46
C GLY A 120 12.76 -1.17 2.56
N THR A 121 11.59 -0.96 1.96
CA THR A 121 10.92 0.35 1.96
C THR A 121 9.97 0.51 3.14
N THR A 122 9.80 1.75 3.57
CA THR A 122 8.76 2.15 4.50
C THR A 122 7.81 3.12 3.80
N HIS A 123 6.50 2.93 3.94
CA HIS A 123 5.52 3.84 3.36
C HIS A 123 5.75 5.29 3.81
N GLY A 124 5.98 6.18 2.85
CA GLY A 124 6.18 7.62 3.07
C GLY A 124 7.62 8.03 3.38
N GLY A 125 8.57 7.09 3.39
CA GLY A 125 9.98 7.37 3.68
C GLY A 125 10.28 7.68 5.15
N VAL A 126 11.55 7.95 5.44
CA VAL A 126 12.01 8.31 6.79
C VAL A 126 12.46 9.76 6.78
N VAL A 127 11.78 10.62 7.54
CA VAL A 127 12.19 12.03 7.67
C VAL A 127 13.27 12.15 8.73
N LEU A 128 14.40 12.74 8.36
CA LEU A 128 15.52 13.05 9.23
C LEU A 128 15.19 14.28 10.12
N PRO A 129 15.90 14.49 11.25
CA PRO A 129 15.63 15.61 12.15
C PRO A 129 15.77 17.00 11.51
N ASP A 130 16.51 17.11 10.40
CA ASP A 130 16.67 18.33 9.60
C ASP A 130 15.55 18.54 8.57
N GLY A 131 14.57 17.64 8.51
CA GLY A 131 13.44 17.69 7.58
C GLY A 131 13.72 17.02 6.23
N ALA A 132 14.94 16.55 5.96
CA ALA A 132 15.26 15.83 4.73
C ALA A 132 14.65 14.41 4.74
N ILE A 133 14.38 13.85 3.57
CA ILE A 133 13.96 12.46 3.43
C ILE A 133 15.22 11.59 3.32
N ALA A 134 15.35 10.60 4.20
CA ALA A 134 16.44 9.64 4.15
C ALA A 134 16.38 8.84 2.86
N SER A 135 17.53 8.68 2.21
CA SER A 135 17.70 7.76 1.09
C SER A 135 17.52 6.34 1.60
N VAL A 136 16.43 5.69 1.20
CA VAL A 136 16.20 4.26 1.46
C VAL A 136 16.53 3.52 0.18
N GLU A 137 17.48 2.60 0.27
CA GLU A 137 17.82 1.73 -0.87
C GLU A 137 16.75 0.65 -1.03
N LEU A 138 16.12 0.62 -2.20
CA LEU A 138 15.24 -0.46 -2.59
C LEU A 138 16.07 -1.70 -2.99
N ASP A 139 15.70 -2.85 -2.45
CA ASP A 139 16.28 -4.13 -2.86
C ASP A 139 15.63 -4.63 -4.18
N PHE A 140 16.17 -4.14 -5.30
CA PHE A 140 15.74 -4.56 -6.64
C PHE A 140 16.03 -6.02 -6.95
N ASP A 141 17.02 -6.65 -6.31
CA ASP A 141 17.33 -8.07 -6.52
C ASP A 141 16.25 -8.96 -5.92
N THR A 142 15.79 -8.63 -4.70
CA THR A 142 14.61 -9.26 -4.10
C THR A 142 13.38 -9.06 -4.97
N LEU A 143 13.13 -7.84 -5.44
CA LEU A 143 11.98 -7.53 -6.30
C LEU A 143 12.01 -8.34 -7.61
N LYS A 144 13.20 -8.47 -8.21
CA LYS A 144 13.44 -9.26 -9.43
C LYS A 144 13.16 -10.74 -9.21
N ALA A 145 13.70 -11.31 -8.12
CA ALA A 145 13.53 -12.71 -7.77
C ALA A 145 12.06 -13.05 -7.54
N LEU A 146 11.36 -12.25 -6.74
CA LEU A 146 9.94 -12.45 -6.43
C LEU A 146 9.06 -12.26 -7.66
N SER A 147 9.32 -11.23 -8.47
CA SER A 147 8.58 -11.02 -9.72
C SER A 147 8.75 -12.18 -10.69
N LYS A 148 9.96 -12.73 -10.82
CA LYS A 148 10.22 -13.90 -11.65
C LYS A 148 9.43 -15.11 -11.17
N ILE A 149 9.50 -15.43 -9.87
CA ILE A 149 8.80 -16.60 -9.29
C ILE A 149 7.27 -16.45 -9.41
N ALA A 150 6.74 -15.26 -9.14
CA ALA A 150 5.31 -14.95 -9.30
C ALA A 150 4.82 -15.26 -10.72
N ARG A 151 5.61 -14.91 -11.74
CA ARG A 151 5.28 -15.22 -13.14
C ARG A 151 5.45 -16.70 -13.48
N GLU A 152 6.62 -17.25 -13.22
CA GLU A 152 7.03 -18.57 -13.73
C GLU A 152 6.33 -19.73 -13.01
N GLU A 153 6.15 -19.64 -11.69
CA GLU A 153 5.53 -20.74 -10.91
C GLU A 153 4.01 -20.56 -10.75
N TYR A 154 3.53 -19.31 -10.75
CA TYR A 154 2.16 -19.01 -10.36
C TYR A 154 1.30 -18.34 -11.43
N GLY A 155 1.89 -17.90 -12.55
CA GLY A 155 1.16 -17.28 -13.66
C GLY A 155 0.63 -15.87 -13.35
N MET A 156 1.19 -15.20 -12.34
CA MET A 156 0.89 -13.79 -12.02
C MET A 156 1.57 -12.84 -13.02
N GLY A 157 1.26 -11.54 -12.96
CA GLY A 157 1.97 -10.50 -13.71
C GLY A 157 3.36 -10.18 -13.16
N GLY A 158 3.56 -10.30 -11.84
CA GLY A 158 4.80 -9.97 -11.16
C GLY A 158 4.55 -9.47 -9.75
N ALA A 159 5.61 -9.00 -9.09
CA ALA A 159 5.49 -8.38 -7.77
C ALA A 159 5.06 -6.91 -7.90
N VAL A 160 4.43 -6.39 -6.85
CA VAL A 160 3.99 -5.00 -6.72
C VAL A 160 4.88 -4.30 -5.71
N GLN A 161 5.41 -3.13 -6.07
CA GLN A 161 6.20 -2.32 -5.16
C GLN A 161 5.33 -1.28 -4.45
N HIS A 162 5.34 -1.36 -3.12
CA HIS A 162 4.78 -0.34 -2.25
C HIS A 162 5.84 0.70 -1.87
N GLY A 163 5.44 1.94 -1.58
CA GLY A 163 6.34 2.91 -0.93
C GLY A 163 7.54 3.36 -1.78
N ALA A 164 7.39 3.48 -3.10
CA ALA A 164 8.47 3.90 -4.01
C ALA A 164 8.64 5.43 -4.12
N SER A 165 7.77 6.22 -3.49
CA SER A 165 7.72 7.68 -3.66
C SER A 165 8.94 8.47 -3.21
N THR A 166 9.88 7.86 -2.50
CA THR A 166 11.10 8.52 -2.02
C THR A 166 12.35 8.02 -2.73
N LEU A 167 12.18 7.18 -3.75
CA LEU A 167 13.27 6.81 -4.64
C LEU A 167 13.54 7.97 -5.59
N PRO A 168 14.80 8.14 -6.02
CA PRO A 168 15.11 9.12 -7.04
C PRO A 168 14.54 8.70 -8.40
N ASP A 169 14.22 9.68 -9.24
CA ASP A 169 13.53 9.48 -10.53
C ASP A 169 14.29 8.54 -11.47
N GLU A 170 15.62 8.60 -11.42
CA GLU A 170 16.49 7.74 -12.21
C GLU A 170 16.38 6.25 -11.83
N ALA A 171 15.82 5.88 -10.68
CA ALA A 171 15.64 4.48 -10.31
C ALA A 171 14.37 3.87 -10.92
N PHE A 172 13.43 4.67 -11.41
CA PHE A 172 12.12 4.17 -11.84
C PHE A 172 12.16 3.29 -13.10
N HIS A 173 13.16 3.46 -13.97
CA HIS A 173 13.34 2.59 -15.13
C HIS A 173 13.67 1.14 -14.74
N LEU A 174 14.19 0.90 -13.53
CA LEU A 174 14.57 -0.43 -13.07
C LEU A 174 13.35 -1.33 -12.79
N PHE A 175 12.20 -0.76 -12.40
CA PHE A 175 10.98 -1.52 -12.11
C PHE A 175 10.51 -2.41 -13.29
N PRO A 176 10.30 -1.88 -14.51
CA PRO A 176 9.96 -2.74 -15.65
C PRO A 176 11.09 -3.72 -16.00
N GLU A 177 12.36 -3.36 -15.83
CA GLU A 177 13.50 -4.25 -16.12
C GLU A 177 13.56 -5.48 -15.20
N VAL A 178 13.19 -5.31 -13.92
CA VAL A 178 13.09 -6.43 -12.96
C VAL A 178 11.74 -7.14 -13.02
N GLY A 179 10.83 -6.66 -13.87
CA GLY A 179 9.51 -7.24 -14.11
C GLY A 179 8.52 -6.98 -12.97
N THR A 180 8.63 -5.83 -12.30
CA THR A 180 7.60 -5.32 -11.39
C THR A 180 6.30 -5.08 -12.16
N ALA A 181 5.19 -5.59 -11.65
CA ALA A 181 3.88 -5.47 -12.30
C ALA A 181 3.23 -4.10 -12.06
N GLU A 182 3.44 -3.54 -10.86
CA GLU A 182 2.80 -2.30 -10.43
C GLU A 182 3.65 -1.60 -9.36
N VAL A 183 3.62 -0.27 -9.35
CA VAL A 183 4.36 0.57 -8.39
C VAL A 183 3.39 1.59 -7.80
N HIS A 184 3.30 1.62 -6.46
CA HIS A 184 2.41 2.54 -5.76
C HIS A 184 3.15 3.82 -5.35
N LEU A 185 2.64 4.95 -5.85
CA LEU A 185 3.15 6.28 -5.58
C LEU A 185 2.04 7.14 -4.97
N ALA A 186 2.36 7.86 -3.89
CA ALA A 186 1.42 8.77 -3.25
C ALA A 186 2.14 9.94 -2.57
N THR A 187 3.03 9.64 -1.61
CA THR A 187 3.69 10.67 -0.79
C THR A 187 4.49 11.68 -1.62
N GLY A 188 5.11 11.25 -2.72
CA GLY A 188 5.87 12.13 -3.61
C GLY A 188 4.98 13.17 -4.27
N PHE A 189 3.87 12.74 -4.89
CA PHE A 189 2.86 13.64 -5.47
C PHE A 189 2.24 14.56 -4.42
N GLN A 190 1.95 14.03 -3.24
CA GLN A 190 1.50 14.84 -2.12
C GLN A 190 2.53 15.92 -1.73
N ASN A 191 3.82 15.60 -1.76
CA ASN A 191 4.89 16.53 -1.46
C ASN A 191 4.90 17.66 -2.48
N ILE A 192 4.91 17.32 -3.77
CA ILE A 192 4.81 18.28 -4.87
C ILE A 192 3.61 19.23 -4.69
N ILE A 193 2.44 18.71 -4.30
CA ILE A 193 1.23 19.54 -4.12
C ILE A 193 1.40 20.59 -3.02
N TYR A 194 1.74 20.21 -1.77
CA TYR A 194 1.80 21.22 -0.70
C TYR A 194 3.07 22.08 -0.76
N ASP A 195 4.15 21.55 -1.35
CA ASP A 195 5.43 22.26 -1.43
C ASP A 195 5.48 23.18 -2.67
N SER A 196 4.48 23.09 -3.56
CA SER A 196 4.30 23.98 -4.71
C SER A 196 4.20 25.44 -4.27
N PRO A 197 4.88 26.39 -4.95
CA PRO A 197 4.73 27.82 -4.68
C PRO A 197 3.32 28.34 -4.98
N TYR A 198 2.52 27.57 -5.70
CA TYR A 198 1.13 27.88 -6.01
C TYR A 198 0.15 27.35 -4.95
N PHE A 199 0.58 26.56 -3.97
CA PHE A 199 -0.30 26.14 -2.89
C PHE A 199 -0.62 27.33 -1.96
N PRO A 200 -1.90 27.62 -1.65
CA PRO A 200 -2.23 28.82 -0.87
C PRO A 200 -1.57 28.80 0.53
N PRO A 201 -0.72 29.79 0.86
CA PRO A 201 0.06 29.76 2.10
C PRO A 201 -0.82 29.86 3.36
N GLU A 202 -1.92 30.60 3.30
CA GLU A 202 -2.87 30.70 4.42
C GLU A 202 -3.58 29.36 4.70
N LEU A 203 -3.89 28.60 3.65
CA LEU A 203 -4.45 27.25 3.78
C LEU A 203 -3.41 26.31 4.40
N MET A 204 -2.16 26.36 3.94
CA MET A 204 -1.09 25.53 4.49
C MET A 204 -0.87 25.78 6.00
N GLN A 205 -0.86 27.05 6.41
CA GLN A 205 -0.76 27.42 7.82
C GLN A 205 -1.94 26.89 8.64
N THR A 206 -3.14 26.93 8.06
CA THR A 206 -4.35 26.41 8.71
C THR A 206 -4.29 24.90 8.87
N ILE A 207 -3.85 24.20 7.82
CA ILE A 207 -3.61 22.76 7.84
C ILE A 207 -2.61 22.39 8.94
N ASN A 208 -1.46 23.06 8.99
CA ASN A 208 -0.43 22.77 10.00
C ASN A 208 -0.95 22.94 11.43
N ARG A 209 -1.67 24.04 11.72
CA ARG A 209 -2.29 24.24 13.04
C ARG A 209 -3.29 23.14 13.38
N HIS A 210 -4.12 22.74 12.43
CA HIS A 210 -5.09 21.66 12.64
C HIS A 210 -4.39 20.34 12.93
N LEU A 211 -3.36 19.98 12.16
CA LEU A 211 -2.62 18.73 12.38
C LEU A 211 -1.97 18.67 13.77
N LEU A 212 -1.36 19.78 14.21
CA LEU A 212 -0.73 19.91 15.53
C LEU A 212 -1.74 19.77 16.69
N GLN A 213 -3.01 20.10 16.46
CA GLN A 213 -4.05 20.02 17.48
C GLN A 213 -4.76 18.66 17.44
N GLN A 214 -5.30 18.30 16.27
CA GLN A 214 -6.20 17.16 16.11
C GLN A 214 -5.50 15.81 16.16
N TYR A 215 -4.24 15.71 15.73
CA TYR A 215 -3.48 14.47 15.72
C TYR A 215 -2.31 14.49 16.69
N SER A 216 -2.36 15.36 17.71
CA SER A 216 -1.30 15.54 18.70
C SER A 216 -0.93 14.25 19.44
N ASP A 217 -1.88 13.34 19.59
CA ASP A 217 -1.74 12.00 20.16
C ASP A 217 -0.93 11.03 19.29
N GLU A 218 -0.77 11.29 17.99
CA GLU A 218 0.10 10.51 17.10
C GLU A 218 1.58 10.93 17.20
N ARG A 219 1.89 12.01 17.92
CA ARG A 219 3.26 12.50 18.07
C ARG A 219 4.09 11.53 18.92
N LYS A 220 5.18 11.02 18.33
CA LYS A 220 6.11 10.11 19.03
C LYS A 220 7.11 10.91 19.87
N SER A 221 7.58 10.28 20.95
CA SER A 221 8.69 10.82 21.75
C SER A 221 9.93 11.02 20.85
N GLY A 222 10.42 12.25 20.77
CA GLY A 222 11.57 12.63 19.95
C GLY A 222 11.23 13.17 18.54
N ASP A 223 9.97 13.15 18.11
CA ASP A 223 9.60 13.75 16.82
C ASP A 223 9.71 15.29 16.87
N THR A 224 10.48 15.86 15.94
CA THR A 224 10.44 17.31 15.67
C THR A 224 9.06 17.71 15.16
N GLU A 225 8.77 19.02 15.15
CA GLU A 225 7.50 19.51 14.62
C GLU A 225 7.39 19.20 13.11
N GLU A 226 8.48 19.36 12.38
CA GLU A 226 8.58 19.09 10.94
C GLU A 226 8.33 17.61 10.63
N GLN A 227 8.95 16.70 11.40
CA GLN A 227 8.73 15.26 11.26
C GLN A 227 7.27 14.89 11.55
N PHE A 228 6.67 15.49 12.58
CA PHE A 228 5.28 15.25 12.92
C PHE A 228 4.33 15.74 11.81
N LEU A 229 4.50 16.98 11.34
CA LEU A 229 3.70 17.56 10.26
C LEU A 229 3.83 16.77 8.96
N TYR A 230 5.05 16.35 8.60
CA TYR A 230 5.28 15.53 7.41
C TYR A 230 4.56 14.16 7.49
N LYS A 231 4.60 13.48 8.64
CA LYS A 231 3.94 12.17 8.79
C LYS A 231 2.41 12.29 8.76
N THR A 232 1.87 13.40 9.27
CA THR A 232 0.42 13.59 9.46
C THR A 232 -0.26 14.34 8.32
N ARG A 233 0.45 15.12 7.49
CA ARG A 233 -0.14 15.92 6.38
C ARG A 233 -0.99 15.13 5.40
N LYS A 234 -0.80 13.80 5.28
CA LYS A 234 -1.68 12.94 4.45
C LYS A 234 -3.14 12.93 4.91
N LYS A 235 -3.39 13.18 6.18
CA LYS A 235 -4.74 13.25 6.76
C LYS A 235 -5.45 14.55 6.37
N ALA A 236 -4.70 15.61 6.08
CA ALA A 236 -5.26 16.91 5.74
C ALA A 236 -6.09 16.89 4.46
N PHE A 237 -5.81 15.99 3.49
CA PHE A 237 -6.69 15.84 2.32
C PHE A 237 -8.11 15.36 2.66
N GLY A 238 -8.26 14.62 3.77
CA GLY A 238 -9.58 14.25 4.29
C GLY A 238 -10.23 15.40 5.03
N ASP A 239 -9.49 15.99 5.98
CA ASP A 239 -10.02 17.02 6.88
C ASP A 239 -10.33 18.34 6.16
N PHE A 240 -9.54 18.69 5.15
CA PHE A 240 -9.66 19.90 4.33
C PHE A 240 -10.10 19.56 2.90
N LYS A 241 -10.87 18.49 2.72
CA LYS A 241 -11.29 18.02 1.39
C LYS A 241 -11.96 19.14 0.59
N LYS A 242 -12.80 19.96 1.21
CA LYS A 242 -13.50 21.05 0.53
C LYS A 242 -12.53 22.17 0.16
N GLU A 243 -11.74 22.63 1.11
CA GLU A 243 -10.80 23.73 0.95
C GLU A 243 -9.73 23.43 -0.09
N THR A 244 -9.26 22.17 -0.15
CA THR A 244 -8.33 21.69 -1.17
C THR A 244 -8.97 21.59 -2.55
N TRP A 245 -10.26 21.24 -2.65
CA TRP A 245 -11.01 21.24 -3.92
C TRP A 245 -11.36 22.65 -4.41
N ASP A 246 -11.52 23.59 -3.48
CA ASP A 246 -11.91 24.98 -3.74
C ASP A 246 -10.68 25.91 -3.93
N ILE A 247 -9.46 25.36 -4.03
CA ILE A 247 -8.26 26.15 -4.38
C ILE A 247 -8.52 26.88 -5.71
N PRO A 248 -8.13 28.18 -5.84
CA PRO A 248 -8.38 28.94 -7.07
C PRO A 248 -7.81 28.24 -8.31
N SER A 249 -8.49 28.38 -9.45
CA SER A 249 -8.14 27.70 -10.70
C SER A 249 -6.71 27.97 -11.16
N ASP A 250 -6.23 29.20 -11.00
CA ASP A 250 -4.87 29.59 -11.41
C ASP A 250 -3.80 28.91 -10.53
N ASN A 251 -4.09 28.76 -9.23
CA ASN A 251 -3.26 28.02 -8.30
C ASN A 251 -3.27 26.51 -8.63
N LEU A 252 -4.44 25.94 -8.89
CA LEU A 252 -4.57 24.54 -9.31
C LEU A 252 -3.81 24.26 -10.61
N LYS A 253 -3.85 25.20 -11.57
CA LYS A 253 -3.07 25.09 -12.80
C LYS A 253 -1.58 25.05 -12.50
N GLY A 254 -1.07 25.96 -11.68
CA GLY A 254 0.36 25.98 -11.31
C GLY A 254 0.80 24.74 -10.52
N ILE A 255 -0.05 24.19 -9.66
CA ILE A 255 0.19 22.89 -9.00
C ILE A 255 0.21 21.75 -10.03
N GLY A 256 -0.72 21.76 -10.99
CA GLY A 256 -0.79 20.78 -12.06
C GLY A 256 0.46 20.79 -12.94
N ASP A 257 0.92 21.98 -13.35
CA ASP A 257 2.15 22.14 -14.13
C ASP A 257 3.36 21.54 -13.37
N ALA A 258 3.44 21.75 -12.04
CA ALA A 258 4.51 21.18 -11.21
C ALA A 258 4.43 19.66 -11.00
N LEU A 259 3.26 19.04 -11.22
CA LEU A 259 3.08 17.58 -11.17
C LEU A 259 3.45 16.89 -12.50
N GLU A 260 3.48 17.65 -13.60
CA GLU A 260 3.81 17.17 -14.94
C GLU A 260 5.32 17.27 -15.26
N GLU A 261 6.06 18.09 -14.51
CA GLU A 261 7.54 18.21 -14.57
C GLU A 261 8.25 17.02 -13.90
#